data_AF-Q920Y5-F1
#
_entry.id   AF-Q920Y5-F1
#
_cell.length_a   1.000
_cell.length_b   1.000
_cell.length_c   1.000
_cell.angle_alpha   90.00
_cell.angle_beta   90.00
_cell.angle_gamma   90.00
#
_symmetry.space_group_name_H-M   'P 1'
#
loop_
_entity.id
_entity.type
_entity.pdbx_description
1 polymer ?
#
loop_
_entity_poly.entity_id
_entity_poly.type
_entity_poly.pdbx_seq_one_letter_code
_entity_poly.pdbx_strand_id
1 'polypeptide(L)'
;GQLINALDIAPRYYGFLKAVTALIGMFGGLISSTLAGLILNQDPEYAWHKISFLMAGINVTCLVFYFLFAKGEIQDWAKEIKTTRL
;
A
#
# COMPACT_ATOMS: atom_id res chain seq x y z
N GLY A 1 -1.27 -5.47 13.16
CA GLY A 1 0.04 -5.84 12.59
C GLY A 1 -0.17 -6.35 11.19
N GLN A 2 0.67 -5.96 10.22
CA GLN A 2 0.63 -6.58 8.89
C GLN A 2 0.97 -8.06 9.07
N LEU A 3 -0.02 -8.92 8.87
CA LEU A 3 0.04 -10.37 9.09
C LEU A 3 0.99 -11.11 8.12
N ILE A 4 1.58 -10.40 7.16
CA ILE A 4 2.49 -10.95 6.16
C ILE A 4 3.79 -10.17 6.24
N ASN A 5 4.84 -10.84 6.73
CA ASN A 5 6.16 -10.26 6.79
C ASN A 5 6.76 -10.25 5.38
N ALA A 6 7.07 -9.08 4.82
CA ALA A 6 7.69 -9.00 3.50
C ALA A 6 9.06 -9.72 3.43
N LEU A 7 9.67 -9.97 4.59
CA LEU A 7 10.88 -10.79 4.71
C LEU A 7 10.62 -12.25 4.31
N ASP A 8 9.43 -12.77 4.59
CA ASP A 8 9.04 -14.15 4.25
C ASP A 8 8.73 -14.28 2.75
N ILE A 9 8.28 -13.19 2.11
CA ILE A 9 7.97 -13.15 0.67
C ILE A 9 9.26 -13.10 -0.16
N ALA A 10 10.21 -12.24 0.23
CA ALA A 10 11.40 -12.00 -0.57
C ALA A 10 12.57 -11.52 0.31
N PRO A 11 13.28 -12.44 1.01
CA PRO A 11 14.30 -12.07 1.99
C PRO A 11 15.44 -11.24 1.40
N ARG A 12 15.85 -11.53 0.15
CA ARG A 12 16.89 -10.77 -0.58
C ARG A 12 16.47 -9.36 -0.98
N TYR A 13 15.18 -9.13 -1.23
CA TYR A 13 14.63 -7.84 -1.71
C TYR A 13 13.87 -7.07 -0.63
N TYR A 14 13.79 -7.60 0.59
CA TYR A 14 13.02 -7.05 1.69
C TYR A 14 13.30 -5.55 1.94
N GLY A 15 14.57 -5.17 2.02
CA GLY A 15 14.96 -3.78 2.26
C GLY A 15 14.45 -2.82 1.18
N PHE A 16 14.57 -3.21 -0.10
CA PHE A 16 14.10 -2.42 -1.23
C PHE A 16 12.57 -2.31 -1.25
N LEU A 17 11.86 -3.44 -1.10
CA LEU A 17 10.40 -3.47 -1.06
C LEU A 17 9.84 -2.61 0.08
N LYS A 18 10.48 -2.69 1.26
CA LYS A 18 10.12 -1.88 2.42
C LYS A 18 10.35 -0.39 2.17
N ALA A 19 11.48 -0.03 1.54
CA ALA A 19 11.78 1.36 1.21
C ALA A 19 10.77 1.94 0.23
N VAL A 20 10.45 1.23 -0.85
CA VAL A 20 9.43 1.65 -1.82
C VAL A 20 8.05 1.79 -1.16
N THR A 21 7.65 0.82 -0.33
CA THR A 21 6.39 0.88 0.40
C THR A 21 6.32 2.09 1.33
N ALA A 22 7.41 2.39 2.06
CA ALA A 22 7.48 3.54 2.95
C ALA A 22 7.41 4.88 2.17
N LEU A 23 8.09 4.97 1.02
CA LEU A 23 8.02 6.16 0.16
C LEU A 23 6.59 6.42 -0.32
N ILE A 24 5.92 5.39 -0.84
CA ILE A 24 4.51 5.50 -1.27
C ILE A 24 3.62 5.93 -0.09
N GLY A 25 3.83 5.35 1.10
CA GLY A 25 3.11 5.73 2.30
C GLY A 25 3.34 7.19 2.71
N MET A 26 4.56 7.70 2.59
CA MET A 26 4.90 9.09 2.88
C MET A 26 4.21 10.04 1.90
N PHE A 27 4.25 9.76 0.60
CA PHE A 27 3.55 10.55 -0.41
C PHE A 27 2.03 10.53 -0.18
N GLY A 28 1.47 9.35 0.13
CA GLY A 28 0.06 9.22 0.48
C GLY A 28 -0.32 10.05 1.71
N GLY A 29 0.51 10.06 2.74
CA GLY A 29 0.31 10.87 3.95
C GLY A 29 0.34 12.38 3.67
N LEU A 30 1.30 12.84 2.84
CA LEU A 30 1.38 14.23 2.40
C LEU A 30 0.12 14.66 1.65
N ILE A 31 -0.29 13.88 0.63
CA ILE A 31 -1.49 14.16 -0.17
C ILE A 31 -2.75 14.15 0.70
N SER A 32 -2.89 13.14 1.58
CA SER A 32 -4.02 13.01 2.49
C SER A 32 -4.14 14.21 3.42
N SER A 33 -3.02 14.71 3.95
CA SER A 33 -3.02 15.83 4.88
C SER A 33 -3.41 17.14 4.18
N THR A 34 -2.87 17.38 2.97
CA THR A 34 -3.24 18.54 2.15
C THR A 34 -4.73 18.50 1.78
N LEU A 35 -5.23 17.34 1.33
CA LEU A 35 -6.61 17.20 0.91
C LEU A 35 -7.58 17.34 2.09
N ALA A 36 -7.27 16.75 3.25
CA ALA A 36 -8.05 16.91 4.46
C ALA A 36 -8.12 18.39 4.89
N GLY A 37 -7.00 19.12 4.82
CA GLY A 37 -6.97 20.55 5.10
C GLY A 37 -7.84 21.37 4.15
N LEU A 38 -7.88 21.03 2.86
CA LEU A 38 -8.74 21.70 1.89
C LEU A 38 -10.24 21.42 2.15
N ILE A 39 -10.60 20.16 2.40
CA ILE A 39 -11.99 19.76 2.65
C ILE A 39 -12.51 20.40 3.95
N LEU A 40 -11.67 20.44 4.99
CA LEU A 40 -12.05 21.00 6.29
C LEU A 40 -12.27 22.52 6.23
N ASN A 41 -11.48 23.23 5.42
CA ASN A 41 -11.62 24.69 5.25
C ASN A 41 -12.86 25.10 4.46
N GLN A 42 -13.36 24.25 3.55
CA GLN A 42 -14.51 24.59 2.71
C GLN A 42 -15.85 24.46 3.44
N ASP A 43 -16.02 23.38 4.21
CA ASP A 43 -17.34 23.01 4.76
C ASP A 43 -17.16 22.16 6.03
N PRO A 44 -16.79 22.77 7.16
CA PRO A 44 -16.35 22.06 8.36
C PRO A 44 -17.44 21.18 8.98
N GLU A 45 -18.71 21.50 8.76
CA GLU A 45 -19.85 20.77 9.32
C GLU A 45 -20.04 19.38 8.67
N TYR A 46 -19.82 19.30 7.34
CA TYR A 46 -19.93 18.06 6.57
C TYR A 46 -18.57 17.45 6.15
N ALA A 47 -17.46 18.11 6.46
CA ALA A 47 -16.11 17.72 6.05
C ALA A 47 -15.79 16.26 6.38
N TRP A 48 -16.07 15.82 7.61
CA TRP A 48 -15.77 14.46 8.05
C TRP A 48 -16.58 13.41 7.29
N HIS A 49 -17.85 13.67 6.96
CA HIS A 49 -18.64 12.77 6.13
C HIS A 49 -18.04 12.64 4.72
N LYS A 50 -17.64 13.77 4.11
CA LYS A 50 -16.97 13.77 2.79
C LYS A 50 -15.64 13.00 2.82
N ILE A 51 -14.84 13.19 3.88
CA ILE A 51 -13.58 12.45 4.08
C ILE A 51 -13.86 10.95 4.25
N SER A 52 -14.84 10.56 5.06
CA SER A 52 -15.20 9.15 5.25
C SER A 52 -15.64 8.48 3.95
N PHE A 53 -16.49 9.13 3.16
CA PHE A 53 -16.91 8.61 1.84
C PHE A 53 -15.73 8.50 0.86
N LEU A 54 -14.84 9.49 0.84
CA LEU A 54 -13.63 9.44 0.03
C LEU A 54 -12.73 8.26 0.43
N MET A 55 -12.49 8.08 1.73
CA MET A 55 -11.69 6.97 2.23
C MET A 55 -12.32 5.63 1.90
N ALA A 56 -13.64 5.50 2.02
CA ALA A 56 -14.36 4.30 1.61
C ALA A 56 -14.15 4.00 0.11
N GLY A 57 -14.28 5.00 -0.75
CA GLY A 57 -14.05 4.85 -2.20
C GLY A 57 -12.61 4.42 -2.54
N ILE A 58 -11.61 5.00 -1.88
CA ILE A 58 -10.20 4.62 -2.05
C ILE A 58 -9.99 3.16 -1.62
N ASN A 59 -10.52 2.77 -0.45
CA ASN A 59 -10.37 1.40 0.06
C ASN A 59 -11.03 0.36 -0.87
N VAL A 60 -12.24 0.65 -1.37
CA VAL A 60 -12.92 -0.23 -2.34
C VAL A 60 -12.13 -0.33 -3.64
N THR A 61 -11.56 0.78 -4.13
CA THR A 61 -10.74 0.77 -5.35
C THR A 61 -9.47 -0.07 -5.16
N CYS A 62 -8.78 0.08 -4.03
CA CYS A 62 -7.62 -0.74 -3.68
C CYS A 62 -8.00 -2.22 -3.56
N LEU A 63 -9.16 -2.53 -2.99
CA LEU A 63 -9.65 -3.90 -2.87
C LEU A 63 -9.90 -4.52 -4.25
N VAL A 64 -10.58 -3.80 -5.15
CA VAL A 64 -10.81 -4.25 -6.54
C VAL A 64 -9.49 -4.46 -7.25
N PHE A 65 -8.56 -3.52 -7.14
CA PHE A 65 -7.22 -3.65 -7.71
C PHE A 65 -6.50 -4.90 -7.18
N TYR A 66 -6.54 -5.13 -5.87
CA TYR A 66 -5.94 -6.31 -5.26
C TYR A 66 -6.57 -7.60 -5.81
N PHE A 67 -7.90 -7.68 -5.90
CA PHE A 67 -8.57 -8.86 -6.47
C PHE A 67 -8.20 -9.15 -7.92
N LEU A 68 -7.96 -8.12 -8.73
CA LEU A 68 -7.63 -8.30 -10.14
C LEU A 68 -6.16 -8.68 -10.38
N PHE A 69 -5.23 -8.12 -9.59
CA PHE A 69 -3.80 -8.21 -9.87
C PHE A 69 -3.01 -9.07 -8.89
N ALA A 70 -3.53 -9.32 -7.68
CA ALA A 70 -2.81 -10.14 -6.71
C ALA A 70 -2.72 -11.59 -7.17
N LYS A 71 -1.56 -12.21 -6.93
CA LYS A 71 -1.32 -13.64 -7.17
C LYS A 71 -0.92 -14.30 -5.87
N GLY A 72 -1.47 -15.49 -5.61
CA GLY A 72 -1.15 -16.29 -4.42
C GLY A 72 0.13 -17.12 -4.54
N GLU A 73 0.83 -17.07 -5.67
CA GLU A 73 2.04 -17.84 -5.92
C GLU A 73 3.29 -16.98 -5.81
N ILE A 74 4.41 -17.59 -5.37
CA ILE A 74 5.73 -16.96 -5.36
C ILE A 74 6.10 -16.59 -6.80
N GLN A 75 6.28 -15.29 -7.04
CA GLN A 75 6.65 -14.76 -8.35
C GLN A 75 8.07 -15.17 -8.73
N ASP A 76 8.36 -15.29 -10.03
CA ASP A 76 9.65 -15.81 -10.51
C ASP A 76 10.86 -15.01 -10.02
N TRP A 77 10.73 -13.68 -9.88
CA TRP A 77 11.79 -12.82 -9.36
C TRP A 77 12.11 -13.07 -7.87
N ALA A 78 11.20 -13.69 -7.13
CA ALA A 78 11.33 -14.00 -5.70
C ALA A 78 11.81 -15.44 -5.44
N LYS A 79 11.87 -16.30 -6.47
CA LYS A 79 12.35 -17.69 -6.32
C LYS A 79 13.84 -17.72 -5.97
N GLU A 80 14.22 -18.51 -4.97
CA GLU A 80 15.63 -18.75 -4.66
C GLU A 80 16.30 -19.54 -5.79
N ILE A 81 17.34 -18.97 -6.40
CA ILE A 81 18.20 -19.69 -7.34
C ILE A 81 19.14 -20.56 -6.50
N LYS A 82 18.80 -21.85 -6.32
CA LYS A 82 19.76 -22.83 -5.79
C LYS A 82 20.87 -23.04 -6.81
N THR A 83 21.95 -22.27 -6.65
CA THR A 83 23.22 -22.60 -7.31
C THR A 83 23.82 -23.77 -6.54
N THR A 84 23.47 -25.00 -6.92
CA THR A 84 24.20 -26.19 -6.45
C THR A 84 25.61 -26.11 -7.02
N ARG A 85 26.55 -25.56 -6.25
CA ARG A 85 27.97 -25.78 -6.50
C ARG A 85 28.31 -27.14 -5.89
N LEU A 86 28.49 -28.12 -6.78
CA LEU A 86 29.29 -29.32 -6.52
C LEU A 86 30.71 -28.90 -6.11
#